data_AF-L5KY04-F1
#
_entry.id   AF-L5KY04-F1
#
_cell.length_a   1.000
_cell.length_b   1.000
_cell.length_c   1.000
_cell.angle_alpha   90.00
_cell.angle_beta   90.00
_cell.angle_gamma   90.00
#
_symmetry.space_group_name_H-M   'P 1'
#
loop_
_entity.id
_entity.type
_entity.pdbx_description
1 polymer ?
#
loop_
_entity_poly.entity_id
_entity_poly.type
_entity_poly.pdbx_seq_one_letter_code
_entity_poly.pdbx_strand_id
1 'polypeptide(L)'
;MASPSFSSLSSFPLHLSSRYSSMGSNTMGMARPKAQQHSSPDGFGESQSQILQTNYISYLDELALEIGAKPELLSLLLKDPKLAVKVYFGPCNSYQYRLVGPGQWEGARRAILTQKQRILKPLKTRALEPSSNFSVSFLLKILGLLAVVVAFFSRFLWF
;
A
#
# COMPACT_ATOMS: atom_id res chain seq x y z
N MET A 1 17.94 -20.27 -12.81
CA MET A 1 16.71 -20.16 -11.99
C MET A 1 16.33 -18.69 -11.92
N ALA A 2 15.46 -18.24 -12.82
CA ALA A 2 15.09 -16.83 -12.95
C ALA A 2 13.95 -16.49 -12.00
N SER A 3 14.16 -15.46 -11.17
CA SER A 3 13.15 -14.88 -10.28
C SER A 3 12.05 -14.18 -11.08
N PRO A 4 10.76 -14.49 -10.88
CA PRO A 4 9.66 -13.84 -11.58
C PRO A 4 9.28 -12.56 -10.82
N SER A 5 10.10 -11.52 -10.97
CA SER A 5 9.97 -10.28 -10.21
C SER A 5 9.91 -9.06 -11.12
N PHE A 6 8.90 -8.94 -12.00
CA PHE A 6 8.63 -7.67 -12.71
C PHE A 6 7.18 -7.48 -13.27
N SER A 7 6.23 -8.37 -12.98
CA SER A 7 5.02 -8.53 -13.81
C SER A 7 3.70 -7.93 -13.27
N SER A 8 3.71 -6.83 -12.50
CA SER A 8 2.43 -6.23 -12.04
C SER A 8 1.95 -5.14 -12.98
N LEU A 9 2.80 -4.16 -13.30
CA LEU A 9 2.42 -3.05 -14.18
C LEU A 9 2.33 -3.48 -15.65
N SER A 10 3.12 -4.48 -16.08
CA SER A 10 3.08 -5.01 -17.45
C SER A 10 1.85 -5.88 -17.75
N SER A 11 1.13 -6.32 -16.73
CA SER A 11 -0.04 -7.20 -16.91
C SER A 11 -1.30 -6.42 -17.28
N PHE A 12 -1.35 -5.13 -16.95
CA PHE A 12 -2.44 -4.23 -17.31
C PHE A 12 -2.69 -4.15 -18.82
N PRO A 13 -1.69 -3.84 -19.67
CA PRO A 13 -1.88 -3.80 -21.12
C PRO A 13 -2.20 -5.17 -21.74
N LEU A 14 -1.70 -6.27 -21.16
CA LEU A 14 -2.01 -7.62 -21.63
C LEU A 14 -3.47 -8.02 -21.31
N HIS A 15 -3.97 -7.65 -20.13
CA HIS A 15 -5.36 -7.88 -19.76
C HIS A 15 -6.32 -7.00 -20.57
N LEU A 16 -5.93 -5.74 -20.84
CA LEU A 16 -6.64 -4.84 -21.76
C LEU A 16 -6.65 -5.40 -23.19
N SER A 17 -5.54 -5.92 -23.71
CA SER A 17 -5.47 -6.52 -25.04
C SER A 17 -6.37 -7.76 -25.17
N SER A 18 -6.42 -8.58 -24.11
CA SER A 18 -7.33 -9.73 -24.04
C SER A 18 -8.80 -9.31 -23.97
N ARG A 19 -9.15 -8.21 -23.27
CA ARG A 19 -10.52 -7.66 -23.26
C ARG A 19 -10.86 -6.94 -24.56
N TYR A 20 -9.91 -6.23 -25.18
CA TYR A 20 -10.07 -5.56 -26.47
C TYR A 20 -10.32 -6.56 -27.60
N SER A 21 -9.67 -7.73 -27.57
CA SER A 21 -9.96 -8.80 -28.54
C SER A 21 -11.35 -9.41 -28.37
N SER A 22 -11.96 -9.28 -27.17
CA SER A 22 -13.32 -9.75 -26.90
C SER A 22 -14.41 -8.71 -27.19
N MET A 23 -14.06 -7.42 -27.32
CA MET A 23 -14.98 -6.34 -27.70
C MET A 23 -14.82 -6.04 -29.19
N GLY A 24 -15.77 -6.52 -30.00
CA GLY A 24 -15.76 -6.41 -31.46
C GLY A 24 -15.54 -5.00 -32.01
N SER A 25 -14.82 -4.93 -33.14
CA SER A 25 -14.16 -3.78 -33.76
C SER A 25 -15.02 -2.62 -34.30
N ASN A 26 -16.31 -2.48 -33.94
CA ASN A 26 -17.22 -1.62 -34.70
C ASN A 26 -17.68 -0.31 -34.02
N THR A 27 -17.18 0.03 -32.83
CA THR A 27 -17.59 1.26 -32.13
C THR A 27 -16.41 2.06 -31.56
N MET A 28 -15.25 1.99 -32.21
CA MET A 28 -13.98 2.52 -31.70
C MET A 28 -13.45 3.72 -32.50
N GLY A 29 -14.34 4.61 -32.92
CA GLY A 29 -13.97 5.96 -33.32
C GLY A 29 -14.75 6.90 -32.42
N MET A 30 -14.07 7.81 -31.71
CA MET A 30 -14.69 8.90 -30.96
C MET A 30 -15.28 8.55 -29.58
N ALA A 31 -14.43 8.11 -28.64
CA ALA A 31 -14.68 8.40 -27.23
C ALA A 31 -13.37 8.37 -26.44
N ARG A 32 -12.54 9.41 -26.58
CA ARG A 32 -11.70 9.81 -25.45
C ARG A 32 -12.61 10.62 -24.52
N PRO A 33 -13.05 10.11 -23.36
CA PRO A 33 -13.70 10.95 -22.39
C PRO A 33 -12.73 12.06 -21.97
N LYS A 34 -13.01 13.31 -22.36
CA LYS A 34 -12.37 14.52 -21.82
C LYS A 34 -12.58 14.68 -20.30
N ALA A 35 -13.31 13.76 -19.66
CA ALA A 35 -13.64 13.77 -18.25
C ALA A 35 -12.54 13.21 -17.33
N GLN A 36 -11.46 12.62 -17.87
CA GLN A 36 -10.27 12.23 -17.08
C GLN A 36 -9.22 13.36 -17.00
N GLN A 37 -9.63 14.62 -17.11
CA GLN A 37 -8.82 15.71 -16.57
C GLN A 37 -8.96 15.62 -15.05
N HIS A 38 -8.20 14.69 -14.47
CA HIS A 38 -8.16 14.40 -13.05
C HIS A 38 -7.99 15.73 -12.32
N SER A 39 -8.88 16.00 -11.37
CA SER A 39 -8.78 17.13 -10.45
C SER A 39 -7.38 17.14 -9.83
N SER A 40 -6.49 17.95 -10.39
CA SER A 40 -5.21 18.24 -9.80
C SER A 40 -5.49 18.75 -8.38
N PRO A 41 -4.90 18.17 -7.33
CA PRO A 41 -5.01 18.77 -6.01
C PRO A 41 -4.47 20.20 -6.13
N ASP A 42 -5.27 21.19 -5.70
CA ASP A 42 -5.13 22.63 -5.93
C ASP A 42 -3.79 23.29 -5.46
N GLY A 43 -2.76 22.50 -5.15
CA GLY A 43 -1.43 22.93 -4.71
C GLY A 43 -0.30 22.74 -5.73
N PHE A 44 -0.59 22.27 -6.94
CA PHE A 44 0.41 22.01 -7.97
C PHE A 44 0.16 22.94 -9.17
N GLY A 45 1.03 23.93 -9.34
CA GLY A 45 0.86 25.04 -10.27
C GLY A 45 0.86 24.65 -11.75
N GLU A 46 -0.03 25.28 -12.51
CA GLU A 46 -0.28 25.21 -13.95
C GLU A 46 1.00 25.16 -14.82
N SER A 47 1.63 23.99 -14.93
CA SER A 47 2.79 23.76 -15.81
C SER A 47 2.58 22.47 -16.60
N GLN A 48 2.94 22.46 -17.89
CA GLN A 48 2.74 21.29 -18.77
C GLN A 48 3.44 20.02 -18.27
N SER A 49 4.48 20.16 -17.43
CA SER A 49 5.14 19.06 -16.73
C SER A 49 4.25 18.34 -15.70
N GLN A 50 3.11 18.91 -15.34
CA GLN A 50 2.15 18.33 -14.38
C GLN A 50 0.95 17.65 -15.04
N ILE A 51 0.83 17.66 -16.37
CA ILE A 51 -0.26 17.00 -17.10
C ILE A 51 -0.30 15.48 -16.81
N LEU A 52 0.85 14.88 -16.51
CA LEU A 52 0.97 13.46 -16.12
C LEU A 52 1.19 13.26 -14.61
N GLN A 53 1.27 14.33 -13.82
CA GLN A 53 1.49 14.21 -12.38
C GLN A 53 0.18 13.82 -11.70
N THR A 54 0.08 12.54 -11.39
CA THR A 54 -1.01 11.96 -10.61
C THR A 54 -0.49 11.50 -9.26
N ASN A 55 -1.37 11.51 -8.26
CA ASN A 55 -1.07 10.90 -6.99
C ASN A 55 -0.84 9.40 -7.20
N TYR A 56 0.41 8.95 -7.00
CA TYR A 56 0.83 7.57 -7.23
C TYR A 56 -0.09 6.53 -6.58
N ILE A 57 -0.53 6.78 -5.35
CA ILE A 57 -1.41 5.88 -4.60
C ILE A 57 -2.81 5.81 -5.25
N SER A 58 -3.40 6.97 -5.58
CA SER A 58 -4.71 7.05 -6.22
C SER A 58 -4.72 6.35 -7.58
N TYR A 59 -3.70 6.60 -8.40
CA TYR A 59 -3.55 5.97 -9.70
C TYR A 59 -3.42 4.44 -9.59
N LEU A 60 -2.59 3.94 -8.67
CA LEU A 60 -2.47 2.50 -8.45
C LEU A 60 -3.74 1.86 -7.92
N ASP A 61 -4.47 2.55 -7.06
CA ASP A 61 -5.73 2.06 -6.50
C ASP A 61 -6.81 1.95 -7.58
N GLU A 62 -6.90 2.92 -8.49
CA GLU A 62 -7.78 2.88 -9.67
C GLU A 62 -7.45 1.68 -10.58
N LEU A 63 -6.18 1.48 -10.91
CA LEU A 63 -5.75 0.31 -11.68
C LEU A 63 -6.06 -1.00 -10.95
N ALA A 64 -5.83 -1.05 -9.63
CA ALA A 64 -6.09 -2.24 -8.84
C ALA A 64 -7.59 -2.55 -8.76
N LEU A 65 -8.45 -1.53 -8.73
CA LEU A 65 -9.90 -1.68 -8.82
C LEU A 65 -10.33 -2.25 -10.17
N GLU A 66 -9.77 -1.76 -11.28
CA GLU A 66 -10.10 -2.26 -12.63
C GLU A 66 -9.74 -3.74 -12.83
N ILE A 67 -8.66 -4.21 -12.21
CA ILE A 67 -8.24 -5.62 -12.23
C ILE A 67 -8.92 -6.46 -11.13
N GLY A 68 -9.51 -5.83 -10.11
CA GLY A 68 -10.00 -6.52 -8.91
C GLY A 68 -8.86 -7.06 -8.02
N ALA A 69 -7.69 -6.42 -8.07
CA ALA A 69 -6.51 -6.73 -7.28
C ALA A 69 -6.39 -5.89 -5.99
N LYS A 70 -7.34 -4.98 -5.75
CA LYS A 70 -7.40 -4.16 -4.54
C LYS A 70 -7.81 -5.02 -3.33
N PRO A 71 -6.97 -5.14 -2.29
CA PRO A 71 -7.37 -5.81 -1.07
C PRO A 71 -8.36 -4.95 -0.28
N GLU A 72 -9.56 -5.48 -0.04
CA GLU A 72 -10.52 -4.89 0.90
C GLU A 72 -9.95 -4.94 2.33
N LEU A 73 -9.46 -3.80 2.82
CA LEU A 73 -8.73 -3.71 4.09
C LEU A 73 -9.54 -4.24 5.29
N LEU A 74 -10.85 -3.99 5.31
CA LEU A 74 -11.75 -4.50 6.35
C LEU A 74 -11.84 -6.02 6.33
N SER A 75 -12.02 -6.61 5.14
CA SER A 75 -12.04 -8.07 4.98
C SER A 75 -10.69 -8.70 5.33
N LEU A 76 -9.59 -8.00 5.02
CA LEU A 76 -8.24 -8.43 5.34
C LEU A 76 -7.99 -8.38 6.85
N LEU A 77 -8.55 -7.39 7.54
CA LEU A 77 -8.44 -7.25 8.99
C LEU A 77 -9.13 -8.40 9.73
N LEU A 78 -10.30 -8.83 9.25
CA LEU A 78 -11.03 -9.97 9.80
C LEU A 78 -10.29 -11.30 9.60
N LYS A 79 -9.62 -11.49 8.46
CA LYS A 79 -8.86 -12.72 8.17
C LYS A 79 -7.48 -12.74 8.84
N ASP A 80 -6.79 -11.61 8.82
CA ASP A 80 -5.35 -11.53 9.08
C ASP A 80 -4.99 -10.16 9.71
N PRO A 81 -5.34 -9.92 10.99
CA PRO A 81 -5.23 -8.61 11.63
C PRO A 81 -3.80 -8.07 11.65
N LYS A 82 -2.80 -8.95 11.79
CA LYS A 82 -1.37 -8.58 11.75
C LYS A 82 -0.95 -8.03 10.39
N LEU A 83 -1.49 -8.58 9.31
CA LEU A 83 -1.18 -8.12 7.96
C LEU A 83 -1.90 -6.79 7.68
N ALA A 84 -3.18 -6.70 8.04
CA ALA A 84 -3.98 -5.50 7.84
C ALA A 84 -3.38 -4.27 8.55
N VAL A 85 -2.98 -4.40 9.82
CA VAL A 85 -2.32 -3.31 10.57
C VAL A 85 -1.04 -2.87 9.86
N LYS A 86 -0.26 -3.80 9.29
CA LYS A 86 0.99 -3.48 8.61
C LYS A 86 0.78 -2.88 7.21
N VAL A 87 -0.34 -3.18 6.57
CA VAL A 87 -0.73 -2.59 5.28
C VAL A 87 -1.32 -1.19 5.48
N TYR A 88 -2.14 -1.01 6.52
CA TYR A 88 -2.81 0.25 6.82
C TYR A 88 -1.89 1.29 7.48
N PHE A 89 -1.14 0.91 8.52
CA PHE A 89 -0.21 1.81 9.23
C PHE A 89 1.22 1.75 8.68
N GLY A 90 1.48 0.88 7.71
CA GLY A 90 2.80 0.75 7.09
C GLY A 90 2.89 1.44 5.74
N PRO A 91 4.07 1.39 5.12
CA PRO A 91 4.24 1.92 3.76
C PRO A 91 3.39 1.13 2.76
N CYS A 92 2.82 1.85 1.79
CA CYS A 92 2.14 1.25 0.65
C CYS A 92 3.15 0.48 -0.22
N ASN A 93 3.13 -0.86 -0.12
CA ASN A 93 4.04 -1.73 -0.87
C ASN A 93 3.35 -2.32 -2.09
N SER A 94 4.07 -2.46 -3.21
CA SER A 94 3.56 -3.10 -4.42
C SER A 94 3.10 -4.55 -4.22
N TYR A 95 3.59 -5.23 -3.17
CA TYR A 95 3.15 -6.57 -2.77
C TYR A 95 1.67 -6.63 -2.35
N GLN A 96 1.07 -5.51 -1.94
CA GLN A 96 -0.33 -5.45 -1.49
C GLN A 96 -1.30 -5.79 -2.61
N TYR A 97 -1.03 -5.32 -3.83
CA TYR A 97 -1.80 -5.60 -5.05
C TYR A 97 -1.61 -7.02 -5.59
N ARG A 98 -0.84 -7.87 -4.91
CA ARG A 98 -0.65 -9.29 -5.25
C ARG A 98 -1.19 -10.23 -4.17
N LEU A 99 -1.85 -9.68 -3.15
CA LEU A 99 -2.51 -10.47 -2.10
C LEU A 99 -3.81 -11.10 -2.61
N VAL A 100 -4.52 -10.39 -3.48
CA VAL A 100 -5.82 -10.77 -4.04
C VAL A 100 -5.85 -10.44 -5.53
N GLY A 101 -6.82 -11.02 -6.25
CA GLY A 101 -6.99 -10.81 -7.69
C GLY A 101 -6.17 -11.76 -8.57
N PRO A 102 -6.26 -11.60 -9.90
CA PRO A 102 -5.53 -12.41 -10.85
C PRO A 102 -4.02 -12.15 -10.76
N GLY A 103 -3.21 -13.22 -10.75
CA GLY A 103 -1.76 -13.10 -10.55
C GLY A 103 -1.32 -12.99 -9.09
N GLN A 104 -2.15 -13.52 -8.17
CA GLN A 104 -1.80 -13.67 -6.75
C GLN A 104 -0.43 -14.31 -6.58
N TRP A 105 0.36 -13.76 -5.66
CA TRP A 105 1.63 -14.35 -5.27
C TRP A 105 1.55 -14.83 -3.82
N GLU A 106 1.65 -16.15 -3.62
CA GLU A 106 1.59 -16.77 -2.28
C GLU A 106 2.67 -16.22 -1.32
N GLY A 107 3.81 -15.79 -1.88
CA GLY A 107 4.89 -15.15 -1.13
C GLY A 107 4.61 -13.71 -0.68
N ALA A 108 3.54 -13.06 -1.16
CA ALA A 108 3.26 -11.64 -0.90
C ALA A 108 3.10 -11.34 0.59
N ARG A 109 2.38 -12.19 1.32
CA ARG A 109 2.21 -12.06 2.79
C ARG A 109 3.54 -12.09 3.51
N ARG A 110 4.37 -13.11 3.22
CA ARG A 110 5.71 -13.24 3.80
C ARG A 110 6.58 -12.05 3.40
N ALA A 111 6.43 -11.56 2.18
CA ALA A 111 7.20 -10.46 1.68
C ALA A 111 6.94 -9.16 2.47
N ILE A 112 5.67 -8.83 2.71
CA ILE A 112 5.27 -7.63 3.48
C ILE A 112 5.78 -7.72 4.92
N LEU A 113 5.69 -8.89 5.55
CA LEU A 113 6.15 -9.09 6.92
C LEU A 113 7.68 -8.98 7.06
N THR A 114 8.42 -9.58 6.13
CA THR A 114 9.90 -9.61 6.11
C THR A 114 10.54 -8.35 5.54
N GLN A 115 9.77 -7.41 5.00
CA GLN A 115 10.29 -6.22 4.33
C GLN A 115 11.30 -5.44 5.19
N LYS A 116 10.99 -5.23 6.47
CA LYS A 116 11.89 -4.49 7.38
C LYS A 116 13.23 -5.22 7.55
N GLN A 117 13.21 -6.55 7.61
CA GLN A 117 14.45 -7.34 7.68
C GLN A 117 15.28 -7.17 6.41
N ARG A 118 14.65 -7.14 5.23
CA ARG A 118 15.34 -6.93 3.95
C ARG A 118 15.92 -5.53 3.79
N ILE A 119 15.25 -4.51 4.31
CA ILE A 119 15.79 -3.14 4.33
C ILE A 119 16.98 -3.04 5.30
N LEU A 120 16.88 -3.67 6.47
CA LEU A 120 17.94 -3.61 7.48
C LEU A 120 19.14 -4.51 7.17
N LYS A 121 18.97 -5.59 6.41
CA LYS A 121 20.05 -6.53 6.07
C LYS A 121 21.27 -5.85 5.42
N PRO A 122 21.14 -5.01 4.37
CA PRO A 122 22.28 -4.29 3.80
C PRO A 122 22.76 -3.14 4.68
N LEU A 123 21.91 -2.58 5.54
CA LEU A 123 22.26 -1.45 6.41
C LEU A 123 22.99 -1.89 7.70
N LYS A 124 22.74 -3.13 8.15
CA LYS A 124 23.28 -3.68 9.40
C LYS A 124 24.50 -4.56 9.11
N THR A 125 25.53 -3.98 8.49
CA THR A 125 26.81 -4.66 8.20
C THR A 125 27.68 -4.86 9.43
N ARG A 126 27.44 -4.11 10.51
CA ARG A 126 28.10 -4.26 11.80
C ARG A 126 27.10 -4.74 12.86
N ALA A 127 27.36 -5.90 13.45
CA ALA A 127 26.64 -6.34 14.64
C ALA A 127 27.22 -5.58 15.85
N LEU A 128 26.40 -4.69 16.41
CA LEU A 128 26.63 -4.17 17.75
C LEU A 128 25.84 -5.05 18.71
N GLU A 129 26.46 -5.44 19.82
CA GLU A 129 25.74 -6.06 20.95
C GLU A 129 24.57 -5.15 21.33
N PRO A 130 23.37 -5.71 21.58
CA PRO A 130 22.20 -4.90 21.92
C PRO A 130 22.46 -4.17 23.25
N SER A 131 22.94 -2.93 23.14
CA SER A 131 23.09 -2.02 24.26
C SER A 131 21.73 -1.85 24.94
N SER A 132 21.75 -2.08 26.25
CA SER A 132 20.64 -2.18 27.20
C SER A 132 19.25 -1.73 26.70
N ASN A 133 18.28 -2.66 26.75
CA ASN A 133 16.85 -2.39 26.58
C ASN A 133 16.28 -1.35 27.58
N PHE A 134 17.11 -0.80 28.46
CA PHE A 134 16.75 0.07 29.56
C PHE A 134 16.09 1.37 29.07
N SER A 135 16.67 2.06 28.08
CA SER A 135 16.14 3.35 27.60
C SER A 135 14.77 3.20 26.90
N VAL A 136 14.62 2.20 26.02
CA VAL A 136 13.35 1.95 25.32
C VAL A 136 12.28 1.42 26.28
N SER A 137 12.65 0.51 27.20
CA SER A 137 11.72 -0.02 28.20
C SER A 137 11.24 1.07 29.18
N PHE A 138 12.13 1.99 29.55
CA PHE A 138 11.79 3.15 30.38
C PHE A 138 10.84 4.12 29.67
N LEU A 139 11.11 4.45 28.40
CA LEU A 139 10.22 5.30 27.59
C LEU A 139 8.83 4.67 27.40
N LEU A 140 8.76 3.36 27.14
CA LEU A 140 7.48 2.64 27.02
C LEU A 140 6.70 2.61 28.34
N LYS A 141 7.38 2.47 29.48
CA LYS A 141 6.76 2.54 30.82
C LYS A 141 6.17 3.93 31.10
N ILE A 142 6.91 5.00 30.80
CA ILE A 142 6.42 6.37 30.99
C ILE A 142 5.21 6.64 30.09
N LEU A 143 5.28 6.27 28.81
CA LEU A 143 4.17 6.45 27.88
C LEU A 143 2.92 5.68 28.32
N GLY A 144 3.10 4.44 28.81
CA GLY A 144 2.00 3.64 29.37
C GLY A 144 1.40 4.27 30.62
N LEU A 145 2.23 4.76 31.55
CA LEU A 145 1.76 5.45 32.76
C LEU A 145 0.94 6.70 32.39
N LEU A 146 1.45 7.51 31.45
CA LEU A 146 0.76 8.72 30.98
C LEU A 146 -0.61 8.39 30.37
N ALA A 147 -0.69 7.33 29.54
CA ALA A 147 -1.95 6.91 28.94
C ALA A 147 -2.99 6.48 30.00
N VAL A 148 -2.56 5.77 31.05
CA VAL A 148 -3.44 5.38 32.17
C VAL A 148 -3.92 6.60 32.94
N VAL A 149 -3.03 7.56 33.22
CA VAL A 149 -3.38 8.81 33.89
C VAL A 149 -4.40 9.59 33.07
N VAL A 150 -4.19 9.77 31.77
CA VAL A 150 -5.14 10.46 30.88
C VAL A 150 -6.49 9.73 30.84
N ALA A 151 -6.51 8.41 30.79
CA ALA A 151 -7.75 7.62 30.81
C ALA A 151 -8.51 7.72 32.15
N PHE A 152 -7.77 7.85 33.25
CA PHE A 152 -8.37 8.09 34.56
C PHE A 152 -8.96 9.50 34.65
N PHE A 153 -8.22 10.51 34.21
CA PHE A 153 -8.70 11.89 34.18
C PHE A 153 -9.90 12.06 33.25
N SER A 154 -9.92 11.45 32.07
CA SER A 154 -11.07 11.56 31.15
C SER A 154 -12.33 10.90 31.69
N ARG A 155 -12.19 9.82 32.47
CA ARG A 155 -13.31 9.21 33.20
C ARG A 155 -13.77 10.03 34.40
N PHE A 156 -12.83 10.70 35.08
CA PHE A 156 -13.12 11.55 36.21
C PHE A 156 -13.76 12.89 35.81
N LEU A 157 -13.39 13.43 34.65
CA LEU A 157 -13.93 14.69 34.11
C LEU A 157 -15.32 14.54 33.46
N TRP A 158 -15.77 13.30 33.25
CA TRP A 158 -17.10 12.99 32.71
C TRP A 158 -18.18 12.82 33.80
N PHE A 159 -17.79 12.83 35.08
CA PHE A 159 -18.68 12.79 36.24
C PHE A 159 -18.70 14.15 36.92
#